data_AF-K4AIZ2-F1
#
_entry.id   AF-K4AIZ2-F1
#
_cell.length_a   1.000
_cell.length_b   1.000
_cell.length_c   1.000
_cell.angle_alpha   90.00
_cell.angle_beta   90.00
_cell.angle_gamma   90.00
#
_symmetry.space_group_name_H-M   'P 1'
#
loop_
_entity.id
_entity.type
_entity.pdbx_description
1 polymer ?
#
loop_
_entity_poly.entity_id
_entity_poly.type
_entity_poly.pdbx_seq_one_letter_code
_entity_poly.pdbx_strand_id
1 'polypeptide(L)'
;KMISRGKKLAIEVAEGKKRSEVPLQAAKLASECGVALRDNLPIYTSWKEYDNEQRQAEVSKVLRKVASRLDVDVRNEGPSKAACTDIIKRGVRQQRYHLKRKYFDVSLTREQLLANEPPPKMEKYEWIQLVEYWCDPKNEVHPALSGFVNMQCKLCI
;
A
#
# COMPACT_ATOMS: atom_id res chain seq x y z
N LYS A 1 -7.25 15.79 -22.94
CA LYS A 1 -7.88 14.70 -23.72
C LYS A 1 -8.83 13.93 -22.81
N MET A 2 -10.15 14.08 -22.99
CA MET A 2 -11.16 13.28 -22.26
C MET A 2 -11.24 11.91 -22.91
N ILE A 3 -10.76 10.87 -22.23
CA ILE A 3 -11.02 9.49 -22.62
C ILE A 3 -12.47 9.22 -22.21
N SER A 4 -13.36 8.98 -23.17
CA SER A 4 -14.72 8.51 -22.89
C SER A 4 -14.62 7.15 -22.20
N ARG A 5 -14.80 7.14 -20.87
CA ARG A 5 -14.81 5.91 -20.10
C ARG A 5 -16.16 5.24 -20.40
N GLY A 6 -16.14 4.03 -20.94
CA GLY A 6 -17.35 3.20 -21.04
C GLY A 6 -18.02 3.04 -19.67
N LYS A 7 -19.20 2.41 -19.61
CA LYS A 7 -19.92 2.18 -18.35
C LYS A 7 -18.96 1.59 -17.31
N LYS A 8 -18.77 2.29 -16.19
CA LYS A 8 -17.90 1.84 -15.09
C LYS A 8 -18.47 0.54 -14.51
N LEU A 9 -17.60 -0.36 -14.08
CA LEU A 9 -18.02 -1.57 -13.38
C LEU A 9 -18.47 -1.20 -11.96
N ALA A 10 -19.71 -1.54 -11.62
CA ALA A 10 -20.24 -1.42 -10.26
C ALA A 10 -19.57 -2.44 -9.33
N ILE A 11 -19.15 -1.97 -8.16
CA ILE A 11 -18.52 -2.78 -7.13
C ILE A 11 -19.40 -2.75 -5.89
N GLU A 12 -19.94 -3.91 -5.54
CA GLU A 12 -20.74 -4.09 -4.34
C GLU A 12 -19.98 -4.94 -3.34
N VAL A 13 -19.90 -4.46 -2.10
CA VAL A 13 -19.29 -5.17 -0.97
C VAL A 13 -20.34 -5.25 0.12
N ALA A 14 -20.68 -6.47 0.53
CA ALA A 14 -21.60 -6.68 1.65
C ALA A 14 -20.96 -6.24 2.97
N GLU A 15 -21.80 -5.85 3.93
CA GLU A 15 -21.35 -5.41 5.24
C GLU A 15 -20.53 -6.50 5.96
N GLY A 16 -19.46 -6.09 6.65
CA GLY A 16 -18.53 -7.00 7.32
C GLY A 16 -17.59 -7.79 6.40
N LYS A 17 -17.78 -7.75 5.06
CA LYS A 17 -16.90 -8.43 4.11
C LYS A 17 -15.79 -7.49 3.63
N LYS A 18 -14.59 -8.05 3.43
CA LYS A 18 -13.42 -7.31 2.93
C LYS A 18 -13.30 -7.29 1.39
N ARG A 19 -14.09 -8.11 0.71
CA ARG A 19 -14.09 -8.26 -0.76
C ARG A 19 -15.52 -8.47 -1.25
N SER A 20 -15.78 -8.05 -2.48
CA SER A 20 -17.00 -8.43 -3.19
C SER A 20 -17.11 -9.94 -3.32
N GLU A 21 -18.33 -10.46 -3.30
CA GLU A 21 -18.58 -11.90 -3.50
C GLU A 21 -18.37 -12.31 -4.95
N VAL A 22 -18.60 -11.39 -5.88
CA VAL A 22 -18.38 -11.62 -7.31
C VAL A 22 -16.87 -11.58 -7.58
N PRO A 23 -16.26 -12.70 -8.04
CA PRO A 23 -14.81 -12.78 -8.21
C PRO A 23 -14.25 -11.73 -9.17
N LEU A 24 -14.98 -11.44 -10.26
CA LEU A 24 -14.59 -10.44 -11.24
C LEU A 24 -14.54 -9.02 -10.64
N GLN A 25 -15.53 -8.64 -9.83
CA GLN A 25 -15.55 -7.36 -9.13
C GLN A 25 -14.40 -7.27 -8.13
N ALA A 26 -14.18 -8.32 -7.34
CA ALA A 26 -13.10 -8.38 -6.35
C ALA A 26 -11.71 -8.25 -7.02
N ALA A 27 -11.47 -9.00 -8.09
CA ALA A 27 -10.21 -8.96 -8.84
C ALA A 27 -9.98 -7.56 -9.45
N LYS A 28 -11.03 -6.97 -10.05
CA LYS A 28 -10.93 -5.65 -10.66
C LYS A 28 -10.68 -4.56 -9.62
N LEU A 29 -11.38 -4.60 -8.49
CA LEU A 29 -11.16 -3.65 -7.37
C LEU A 29 -9.72 -3.77 -6.85
N ALA A 30 -9.24 -4.98 -6.58
CA ALA A 30 -7.88 -5.21 -6.09
C ALA A 30 -6.80 -4.66 -7.05
N SER A 31 -6.99 -4.90 -8.36
CA SER A 31 -6.07 -4.41 -9.39
C SER A 31 -6.04 -2.88 -9.45
N GLU A 32 -7.20 -2.23 -9.50
CA GLU A 32 -7.28 -0.76 -9.58
C GLU A 32 -6.79 -0.07 -8.31
N CYS A 33 -7.12 -0.60 -7.12
CA CYS A 33 -6.58 -0.13 -5.85
C CYS A 33 -5.05 -0.28 -5.81
N GLY A 34 -4.52 -1.43 -6.24
CA GLY A 34 -3.09 -1.69 -6.26
C GLY A 34 -2.31 -0.75 -7.20
N VAL A 35 -2.88 -0.44 -8.37
CA VAL A 35 -2.29 0.55 -9.30
C VAL A 35 -2.36 1.96 -8.70
N ALA A 36 -3.53 2.38 -8.22
CA ALA A 36 -3.71 3.72 -7.65
C ALA A 36 -2.77 3.98 -6.45
N LEU A 37 -2.58 2.96 -5.60
CA LEU A 37 -1.64 2.97 -4.49
C LEU A 37 -0.19 3.23 -4.94
N ARG A 38 0.34 2.41 -5.87
CA ARG A 38 1.75 2.47 -6.31
C ARG A 38 2.14 3.79 -6.98
N ASP A 39 1.16 4.50 -7.52
CA ASP A 39 1.39 5.72 -8.28
C ASP A 39 1.25 6.99 -7.44
N ASN A 40 0.49 6.95 -6.33
CA ASN A 40 0.07 8.17 -5.65
C ASN A 40 0.31 8.18 -4.15
N LEU A 41 0.53 7.04 -3.48
CA LEU A 41 0.65 7.00 -2.02
C LEU A 41 2.13 6.94 -1.59
N PRO A 42 2.63 7.92 -0.82
CA PRO A 42 3.93 7.83 -0.16
C PRO A 42 3.96 6.64 0.82
N ILE A 43 5.14 6.07 1.08
CA ILE A 43 5.29 4.91 1.96
C ILE A 43 5.85 5.35 3.31
N TYR A 44 5.00 5.32 4.34
CA TYR A 44 5.38 5.65 5.72
C TYR A 44 5.84 4.45 6.57
N THR A 45 6.44 4.74 7.74
CA THR A 45 6.98 3.70 8.63
C THR A 45 5.88 2.84 9.25
N SER A 46 4.69 3.40 9.48
CA SER A 46 3.55 2.71 10.09
C SER A 46 2.21 3.15 9.50
N TRP A 47 1.20 2.27 9.54
CA TRP A 47 -0.16 2.62 9.12
C TRP A 47 -0.77 3.72 9.99
N LYS A 48 -0.40 3.79 11.28
CA LYS A 48 -0.90 4.82 12.20
C LYS A 48 -0.55 6.24 11.76
N GLU A 49 0.53 6.42 11.02
CA GLU A 49 0.90 7.74 10.51
C GLU A 49 -0.07 8.26 9.45
N TYR A 50 -0.81 7.38 8.78
CA TYR A 50 -1.83 7.79 7.81
C TYR A 50 -3.09 8.35 8.46
N ASP A 51 -3.24 8.25 9.79
CA ASP A 51 -4.39 8.81 10.51
C ASP A 51 -4.31 10.35 10.64
N ASN A 52 -3.13 10.94 10.41
CA ASN A 52 -2.94 12.39 10.35
C ASN A 52 -3.75 13.01 9.19
N GLU A 53 -4.37 14.18 9.40
CA GLU A 53 -5.24 14.83 8.41
C GLU A 53 -4.58 15.04 7.03
N GLN A 54 -3.32 15.46 7.01
CA GLN A 54 -2.55 15.64 5.77
C GLN A 54 -2.36 14.33 5.00
N ARG A 55 -2.11 13.23 5.72
CA ARG A 55 -1.83 11.90 5.11
C ARG A 55 -3.13 11.17 4.77
N GLN A 56 -4.21 11.42 5.51
CA GLN A 56 -5.58 11.06 5.14
C GLN A 56 -5.98 11.70 3.80
N ALA A 57 -5.51 12.90 3.49
CA ALA A 57 -5.77 13.54 2.20
C ALA A 57 -5.12 12.75 1.04
N GLU A 58 -3.92 12.21 1.23
CA GLU A 58 -3.26 11.35 0.23
C GLU A 58 -3.98 10.00 0.07
N VAL A 59 -4.41 9.38 1.16
CA VAL A 59 -5.26 8.16 1.08
C VAL A 59 -6.57 8.47 0.34
N SER A 60 -7.19 9.61 0.62
CA SER A 60 -8.41 10.07 -0.05
C SER A 60 -8.18 10.31 -1.54
N LYS A 61 -7.01 10.80 -1.94
CA LYS A 61 -6.62 10.98 -3.35
C LYS A 61 -6.51 9.63 -4.07
N VAL A 62 -5.94 8.61 -3.43
CA VAL A 62 -5.91 7.23 -3.94
C VAL A 62 -7.33 6.69 -4.11
N LEU A 63 -8.19 6.83 -3.10
CA LEU A 63 -9.59 6.40 -3.16
C LEU A 63 -10.37 7.10 -4.29
N ARG A 64 -10.20 8.42 -4.45
CA ARG A 64 -10.78 9.17 -5.57
C ARG A 64 -10.31 8.66 -6.92
N LYS A 65 -9.04 8.23 -7.05
CA LYS A 65 -8.53 7.62 -8.27
C LYS A 65 -9.23 6.30 -8.58
N VAL A 66 -9.48 5.46 -7.57
CA VAL A 66 -10.24 4.21 -7.71
C VAL A 66 -11.68 4.50 -8.15
N ALA A 67 -12.39 5.41 -7.49
CA ALA A 67 -13.75 5.82 -7.88
C ALA A 67 -13.83 6.55 -9.23
N SER A 68 -12.69 7.05 -9.73
CA SER A 68 -12.64 7.53 -11.11
C SER A 68 -12.76 6.36 -12.10
N ARG A 69 -12.18 5.18 -11.79
CA ARG A 69 -12.08 4.01 -12.67
C ARG A 69 -13.22 3.02 -12.51
N LEU A 70 -13.75 2.88 -11.30
CA LEU A 70 -14.82 1.96 -10.94
C LEU A 70 -16.01 2.73 -10.37
N ASP A 71 -17.18 2.13 -10.42
CA ASP A 71 -18.37 2.66 -9.76
C ASP A 71 -18.46 2.03 -8.36
N VAL A 72 -17.83 2.72 -7.41
CA VAL A 72 -17.64 2.27 -6.03
C VAL A 72 -17.84 3.45 -5.10
N ASP A 73 -18.64 3.26 -4.04
CA ASP A 73 -18.81 4.29 -3.03
C ASP A 73 -17.61 4.32 -2.07
N VAL A 74 -16.76 5.33 -2.26
CA VAL A 74 -15.62 5.64 -1.38
C VAL A 74 -15.79 6.97 -0.65
N ARG A 75 -16.89 7.69 -0.93
CA ARG A 75 -17.16 9.01 -0.34
C ARG A 75 -17.77 8.83 1.03
N ASN A 76 -18.79 7.98 1.11
CA ASN A 76 -19.46 7.67 2.36
C ASN A 76 -18.70 6.58 3.12
N GLU A 77 -18.85 6.59 4.44
CA GLU A 77 -18.42 5.45 5.25
C GLU A 77 -19.30 4.25 4.93
N GLY A 78 -18.68 3.08 4.76
CA GLY A 78 -19.38 1.89 4.33
C GLY A 78 -18.43 0.75 3.93
N PRO A 79 -18.99 -0.42 3.60
CA PRO A 79 -18.23 -1.62 3.31
C PRO A 79 -17.29 -1.47 2.10
N SER A 80 -17.72 -0.74 1.07
CA SER A 80 -16.92 -0.48 -0.13
C SER A 80 -15.67 0.37 0.17
N LYS A 81 -15.82 1.46 0.93
CA LYS A 81 -14.68 2.27 1.40
C LYS A 81 -13.76 1.46 2.31
N ALA A 82 -14.32 0.69 3.25
CA ALA A 82 -13.54 -0.16 4.15
C ALA A 82 -12.73 -1.23 3.40
N ALA A 83 -13.32 -1.87 2.39
CA ALA A 83 -12.63 -2.84 1.52
C ALA A 83 -11.47 -2.20 0.75
N CYS A 84 -11.69 -1.01 0.16
CA CYS A 84 -10.62 -0.26 -0.51
C CYS A 84 -9.47 0.07 0.45
N THR A 85 -9.80 0.55 1.66
CA THR A 85 -8.81 0.90 2.68
C THR A 85 -8.03 -0.33 3.17
N ASP A 86 -8.68 -1.50 3.35
CA ASP A 86 -7.99 -2.75 3.72
C ASP A 86 -7.01 -3.20 2.62
N ILE A 87 -7.40 -3.11 1.34
CA ILE A 87 -6.53 -3.39 0.19
C ILE A 87 -5.33 -2.44 0.18
N ILE A 88 -5.57 -1.13 0.33
CA ILE A 88 -4.52 -0.10 0.38
C ILE A 88 -3.56 -0.38 1.53
N LYS A 89 -4.07 -0.62 2.74
CA LYS A 89 -3.28 -0.93 3.94
C LYS A 89 -2.37 -2.14 3.75
N ARG A 90 -2.91 -3.24 3.17
CA ARG A 90 -2.10 -4.42 2.83
C ARG A 90 -1.06 -4.09 1.77
N GLY A 91 -1.43 -3.32 0.75
CA GLY A 91 -0.54 -2.90 -0.31
C GLY A 91 0.65 -2.08 0.20
N VAL A 92 0.43 -1.09 1.07
CA VAL A 92 1.51 -0.31 1.72
C VAL A 92 2.45 -1.23 2.48
N ARG A 93 1.91 -2.16 3.28
CA ARG A 93 2.72 -3.13 4.04
C ARG A 93 3.63 -3.94 3.11
N GLN A 94 3.09 -4.41 1.98
CA GLN A 94 3.87 -5.18 1.01
C GLN A 94 4.94 -4.33 0.33
N GLN A 95 4.61 -3.10 -0.09
CA GLN A 95 5.62 -2.18 -0.66
C GLN A 95 6.77 -1.94 0.31
N ARG A 96 6.47 -1.69 1.59
CA ARG A 96 7.49 -1.51 2.63
C ARG A 96 8.35 -2.76 2.82
N TYR A 97 7.76 -3.95 2.78
CA TYR A 97 8.51 -5.21 2.84
C TYR A 97 9.45 -5.38 1.64
N HIS A 98 8.96 -5.14 0.42
CA HIS A 98 9.78 -5.20 -0.79
C HIS A 98 10.90 -4.15 -0.77
N LEU A 99 10.62 -2.95 -0.24
CA LEU A 99 11.60 -1.89 -0.09
C LEU A 99 12.71 -2.30 0.88
N LYS A 100 12.34 -2.77 2.09
CA LYS A 100 13.31 -3.29 3.06
C LYS A 100 14.14 -4.41 2.44
N ARG A 101 13.51 -5.37 1.77
CA ARG A 101 14.24 -6.47 1.11
C ARG A 101 15.22 -6.06 0.02
N LYS A 102 14.97 -4.94 -0.66
CA LYS A 102 15.82 -4.49 -1.77
C LYS A 102 17.01 -3.66 -1.29
N TYR A 103 16.82 -2.86 -0.23
CA TYR A 103 17.80 -1.85 0.17
C TYR A 103 18.42 -2.09 1.55
N PHE A 104 17.78 -2.86 2.43
CA PHE A 104 18.32 -3.15 3.75
C PHE A 104 19.18 -4.41 3.69
N ASP A 105 20.46 -4.23 3.98
CA ASP A 105 21.41 -5.31 4.20
C ASP A 105 21.95 -5.21 5.63
N VAL A 106 22.00 -6.35 6.32
CA VAL A 106 22.44 -6.46 7.72
C VAL A 106 23.92 -6.12 7.87
N SER A 107 24.72 -6.30 6.82
CA SER A 107 26.16 -5.99 6.86
C SER A 107 26.48 -4.50 6.69
N LEU A 108 25.51 -3.65 6.31
CA LEU A 108 25.74 -2.24 6.05
C LEU A 108 25.50 -1.39 7.31
N THR A 109 26.31 -0.34 7.47
CA THR A 109 26.05 0.65 8.52
C THR A 109 24.88 1.56 8.15
N ARG A 110 24.26 2.19 9.15
CA ARG A 110 23.20 3.19 8.95
C ARG A 110 23.63 4.29 7.96
N GLU A 111 24.86 4.76 8.07
CA GLU A 111 25.40 5.81 7.20
C GLU A 111 25.51 5.35 5.74
N GLN A 112 25.93 4.11 5.51
CA GLN A 112 25.99 3.50 4.18
C GLN A 112 24.58 3.32 3.58
N LEU A 113 23.59 2.92 4.39
CA LEU A 113 22.20 2.81 3.96
C LEU A 113 21.59 4.17 3.60
N LEU A 114 21.93 5.23 4.35
CA LEU A 114 21.48 6.59 4.08
C LEU A 114 22.17 7.22 2.85
N ALA A 115 23.37 6.74 2.51
CA ALA A 115 24.09 7.15 1.30
C ALA A 115 23.49 6.56 0.01
N ASN A 116 22.68 5.49 0.12
CA ASN A 116 21.96 4.96 -1.03
C ASN A 116 20.90 5.96 -1.52
N GLU A 117 20.76 6.08 -2.84
CA GLU A 117 19.74 6.93 -3.42
C GLU A 117 18.33 6.46 -3.04
N PRO A 118 17.45 7.37 -2.60
CA PRO A 118 16.08 7.03 -2.28
C PRO A 118 15.35 6.56 -3.56
N PRO A 119 14.32 5.73 -3.44
CA PRO A 119 13.48 5.37 -4.58
C PRO A 119 12.94 6.62 -5.29
N PRO A 120 12.79 6.62 -6.63
CA PRO A 120 12.40 7.81 -7.41
C PRO A 120 11.06 8.46 -7.04
N LYS A 121 10.21 7.75 -6.29
CA LYS A 121 8.88 8.19 -5.86
C LYS A 121 8.81 8.55 -4.37
N MET A 122 9.95 8.60 -3.68
CA MET A 122 10.04 8.79 -2.23
C MET A 122 10.86 10.03 -1.90
N GLU A 123 10.32 10.85 -1.02
CA GLU A 123 11.03 12.01 -0.49
C GLU A 123 12.21 11.58 0.38
N LYS A 124 13.32 12.31 0.30
CA LYS A 124 14.55 11.98 1.05
C LYS A 124 14.30 11.93 2.57
N TYR A 125 13.44 12.80 3.08
CA TYR A 125 13.07 12.82 4.50
C TYR A 125 12.35 11.54 4.93
N GLU A 126 11.39 11.06 4.14
CA GLU A 126 10.66 9.82 4.41
C GLU A 126 11.59 8.59 4.32
N TRP A 127 12.54 8.63 3.38
CA TRP A 127 13.59 7.61 3.26
C TRP A 127 14.45 7.52 4.52
N ILE A 128 14.92 8.66 5.04
CA ILE A 128 15.71 8.72 6.28
C ILE A 128 14.93 8.09 7.44
N GLN A 129 13.67 8.46 7.62
CA GLN A 129 12.82 7.90 8.68
C GLN A 129 12.67 6.37 8.57
N LEU A 130 12.55 5.83 7.35
CA LEU A 130 12.44 4.39 7.14
C LEU A 130 13.73 3.65 7.47
N VAL A 131 14.88 4.18 7.04
CA VAL A 131 16.19 3.59 7.34
C VAL A 131 16.45 3.61 8.84
N GLU A 132 16.15 4.73 9.51
CA GLU A 132 16.21 4.85 10.96
C GLU A 132 15.31 3.83 11.66
N TYR A 133 14.07 3.70 11.21
CA TYR A 133 13.12 2.74 11.74
C TYR A 133 13.60 1.28 11.56
N TRP A 134 14.28 0.94 10.47
CA TRP A 134 14.81 -0.41 10.25
C TRP A 134 16.05 -0.73 11.08
N CYS A 135 16.86 0.28 11.41
CA CYS A 135 18.07 0.14 12.23
C CYS A 135 17.77 0.18 13.74
N ASP A 136 16.53 0.44 14.14
CA ASP A 136 16.14 0.41 15.55
C ASP A 136 16.14 -1.05 16.06
N PRO A 137 16.91 -1.38 17.12
CA PRO A 137 16.99 -2.73 17.68
C PRO A 137 15.65 -3.30 18.13
N LYS A 138 14.65 -2.45 18.43
CA LYS A 138 13.28 -2.91 18.74
C LYS A 138 12.55 -3.53 17.53
N ASN A 139 12.99 -3.19 16.32
CA ASN A 139 12.38 -3.62 15.06
C ASN A 139 13.23 -4.67 14.33
N GLU A 140 14.32 -5.12 14.94
CA GLU A 140 15.13 -6.24 14.47
C GLU A 140 14.34 -7.54 14.58
N VAL A 141 13.73 -7.95 13.48
CA VAL A 141 13.14 -9.29 13.38
C VAL A 141 14.28 -10.26 13.10
N HIS A 142 14.60 -11.10 14.08
CA HIS A 142 15.65 -12.13 13.97
C HIS A 142 15.54 -12.86 12.61
N PRO A 143 16.63 -12.98 11.83
CA PRO A 143 16.59 -13.45 10.44
C PRO A 143 15.89 -14.80 10.24
N ALA A 144 15.88 -15.66 11.27
CA ALA A 144 15.25 -16.98 11.28
C ALA A 144 13.73 -16.98 11.00
N LEU A 145 13.00 -15.90 11.30
CA LEU A 145 11.55 -15.82 11.07
C LEU A 145 11.16 -15.27 9.69
N SER A 146 12.12 -14.68 8.96
CA SER A 146 11.88 -14.10 7.64
C SER A 146 11.73 -15.15 6.52
N GLY A 147 12.26 -16.36 6.74
CA GLY A 147 12.22 -17.48 5.80
C GLY A 147 10.88 -18.20 5.69
N PHE A 148 10.04 -18.18 6.74
CA PHE A 148 8.79 -18.96 6.76
C PHE A 148 7.62 -18.30 6.02
N VAL A 149 7.64 -16.98 5.83
CA VAL A 149 6.62 -16.28 5.00
C VAL A 149 6.87 -16.48 3.49
N ASN A 150 8.03 -17.02 3.13
CA ASN A 150 8.59 -17.03 1.78
C ASN A 150 7.89 -18.02 0.81
N MET A 151 6.99 -18.88 1.29
CA MET A 151 6.29 -19.87 0.46
C MET A 151 4.85 -19.47 0.07
N GLN A 152 4.20 -18.58 0.83
CA GLN A 152 2.76 -18.33 0.66
C GLN A 152 2.42 -17.17 -0.31
N CYS A 153 3.37 -16.27 -0.60
CA CYS A 153 3.13 -15.14 -1.50
C CYS A 153 3.45 -15.41 -2.98
N LYS A 154 4.01 -16.56 -3.35
CA LYS A 154 4.24 -16.91 -4.77
C LYS A 154 2.99 -17.44 -5.49
N LEU A 155 1.89 -17.73 -4.78
CA LEU A 155 0.73 -18.41 -5.35
C LEU A 155 -0.46 -17.51 -5.74
N CYS A 156 -0.36 -16.19 -5.56
CA CYS A 156 -1.48 -15.28 -5.88
C CYS A 156 -0.99 -14.08 -6.71
N ILE A 157 -0.61 -14.35 -7.95
CA ILE A 157 -0.74 -13.41 -9.08
C ILE A 157 -1.52 -14.13 -10.16
#